data_AF-T1BZ37-F1
#
_entry.id   AF-T1BZ37-F1
#
_cell.length_a   1.000
_cell.length_b   1.000
_cell.length_c   1.000
_cell.angle_alpha   90.00
_cell.angle_beta   90.00
_cell.angle_gamma   90.00
#
_symmetry.space_group_name_H-M   'P 1'
#
loop_
_entity.id
_entity.type
_entity.pdbx_description
1 polymer ?
#
loop_
_entity_poly.entity_id
_entity_poly.type
_entity_poly.pdbx_seq_one_letter_code
_entity_poly.pdbx_strand_id
1 'polypeptide(L)'
;DIVGHKLTGLKLQLRLCARAAAPTIRPFVDECMRLADELLTDVRGVVGALRAADGIDLHESLAALVPAVPRPQIRLELAPDARVASVEQAQTLLRCAQEGLTNALRHSGARNVVMRLARSDGGVSLSIEDDGEIRVAPRWGNGLRGMQERLS
;
A
#
# COMPACT_ATOMS: atom_id res chain seq x y z
N ASP A 1 7.19 0.66 -16.61
CA ASP A 1 8.46 1.41 -16.44
C ASP A 1 9.28 1.48 -17.75
N ILE A 2 8.64 1.87 -18.86
CA ILE A 2 9.24 1.82 -20.20
C ILE A 2 9.79 3.20 -20.62
N VAL A 3 9.15 4.28 -20.17
CA VAL A 3 9.51 5.66 -20.49
C VAL A 3 10.81 6.08 -19.79
N GLY A 4 10.97 5.76 -18.50
CA GLY A 4 12.20 6.04 -17.75
C GLY A 4 13.43 5.28 -18.29
N HIS A 5 13.23 4.05 -18.75
CA HIS A 5 14.28 3.23 -19.37
C HIS A 5 14.75 3.82 -20.72
N LYS A 6 13.80 4.27 -21.56
CA LYS A 6 14.11 4.96 -22.84
C LYS A 6 14.86 6.28 -22.64
N LEU A 7 14.45 7.08 -21.65
CA LEU A 7 15.13 8.34 -21.30
C LEU A 7 16.55 8.13 -20.78
N THR A 8 16.76 7.07 -20.00
CA THR A 8 18.10 6.69 -19.52
C THR A 8 19.01 6.26 -20.68
N GLY A 9 18.46 5.52 -21.65
CA GLY A 9 19.14 5.17 -22.90
C GLY A 9 19.50 6.40 -23.76
N LEU A 10 18.57 7.34 -23.92
CA LEU A 10 18.81 8.61 -24.61
C LEU A 10 19.95 9.40 -23.97
N LYS A 11 19.96 9.49 -22.63
CA LYS A 11 20.99 10.21 -21.88
C LYS A 11 22.38 9.57 -22.04
N LEU A 12 22.45 8.23 -22.12
CA LEU A 12 23.69 7.53 -22.42
C LEU A 12 24.20 7.87 -23.83
N GLN A 13 23.32 7.89 -24.84
CA GLN A 13 23.70 8.29 -26.20
C GLN A 13 24.17 9.73 -26.27
N LEU A 14 23.48 10.66 -25.60
CA LEU A 14 23.89 12.08 -25.54
C LEU A 14 25.28 12.24 -24.88
N ARG A 15 25.59 11.47 -23.83
CA ARG A 15 26.93 11.47 -23.24
C ARG A 15 28.01 10.96 -24.20
N LEU A 16 27.70 9.97 -25.03
CA LEU A 16 28.62 9.49 -26.06
C LEU A 16 28.83 10.56 -27.14
N CYS A 17 27.76 11.23 -27.58
CA CYS A 17 27.84 12.36 -28.50
C CYS A 17 28.67 13.52 -27.91
N ALA A 18 28.49 13.85 -26.63
CA ALA A 18 29.22 14.93 -25.96
C ALA A 18 30.73 14.71 -25.94
N ARG A 19 31.18 13.45 -25.87
CA ARG A 19 32.61 13.07 -25.92
C ARG A 19 33.23 13.28 -27.30
N ALA A 20 32.45 13.17 -28.36
CA ALA A 20 32.91 13.31 -29.75
C ALA A 20 32.49 14.64 -30.41
N ALA A 21 31.75 15.49 -29.70
CA ALA A 21 31.19 16.72 -30.24
C ALA A 21 32.28 17.79 -30.47
N ALA A 22 32.24 18.42 -31.64
CA ALA A 22 33.02 19.62 -31.91
C ALA A 22 32.63 20.77 -30.95
N PRO A 23 33.54 21.71 -30.65
CA PRO A 23 33.28 22.82 -29.72
C PRO A 23 32.03 23.64 -30.06
N THR A 24 31.70 23.76 -31.36
CA THR A 24 30.53 24.48 -31.85
C THR A 24 29.20 23.76 -31.57
N ILE A 25 29.22 22.43 -31.45
CA ILE A 25 28.02 21.59 -31.25
C ILE A 25 27.85 21.20 -29.78
N ARG A 26 28.94 21.20 -29.00
CA ARG A 26 28.95 20.81 -27.59
C ARG A 26 27.88 21.52 -26.73
N PRO A 27 27.64 22.84 -26.85
CA PRO A 27 26.60 23.53 -26.07
C PRO A 27 25.19 22.96 -26.33
N PHE A 28 24.89 22.57 -27.57
CA PHE A 28 23.58 21.99 -27.92
C PHE A 28 23.42 20.58 -27.32
N VAL A 29 24.49 19.79 -27.28
CA VAL A 29 24.47 18.46 -26.66
C VAL A 29 24.29 18.57 -25.15
N ASP A 30 24.98 19.52 -24.52
CA ASP A 30 24.84 19.77 -23.08
C ASP A 30 23.41 20.25 -22.73
N GLU A 31 22.80 21.08 -23.59
CA GLU A 31 21.40 21.49 -23.43
C GLU A 31 20.41 20.32 -23.58
N CYS A 32 20.61 19.45 -24.57
CA CYS A 32 19.82 18.22 -24.70
C CYS A 32 19.94 17.32 -23.47
N MET A 33 21.13 17.23 -22.86
CA MET A 33 21.34 16.47 -21.63
C MET A 33 20.58 17.09 -20.45
N ARG A 34 20.57 18.43 -20.34
CA ARG A 34 19.82 19.17 -19.31
C ARG A 34 18.32 18.91 -19.44
N LEU A 35 17.77 19.05 -20.63
CA LEU A 35 16.35 18.78 -20.91
C LEU A 35 15.95 17.32 -20.62
N ALA A 36 16.85 16.36 -20.92
CA ALA A 36 16.61 14.96 -20.58
C ALA A 36 16.54 14.70 -19.06
N ASP A 37 17.30 15.47 -18.27
CA ASP A 37 17.26 15.39 -16.80
C ASP A 37 15.99 16.02 -16.21
N GLU A 38 15.52 17.13 -16.76
CA GLU A 38 14.23 17.73 -16.40
C GLU A 38 13.09 16.77 -16.70
N LEU A 39 13.05 16.21 -17.92
CA LEU A 39 12.02 15.23 -18.31
C LEU A 39 12.03 13.97 -17.43
N LEU A 40 13.20 13.46 -17.03
CA LEU A 40 13.28 12.33 -16.09
C LEU A 40 12.72 12.69 -14.71
N THR A 41 12.97 13.91 -14.25
CA THR A 41 12.47 14.42 -12.98
C THR A 41 10.95 14.57 -13.03
N ASP A 42 10.41 15.15 -14.10
CA ASP A 42 8.98 15.33 -14.31
C ASP A 42 8.24 13.99 -14.42
N VAL A 43 8.77 13.04 -15.20
CA VAL A 43 8.18 11.70 -15.32
C VAL A 43 8.15 10.99 -13.96
N ARG A 44 9.22 11.10 -13.16
CA ARG A 44 9.25 10.55 -11.80
C ARG A 44 8.24 11.24 -10.88
N GLY A 45 8.09 12.56 -11.01
CA GLY A 45 7.09 13.35 -10.31
C GLY A 45 5.66 12.90 -10.64
N VAL A 46 5.33 12.77 -11.92
CA VAL A 46 4.02 12.30 -12.40
C VAL A 46 3.76 10.86 -11.96
N VAL A 47 4.72 9.95 -12.11
CA VAL A 47 4.56 8.55 -11.64
C VAL A 47 4.40 8.49 -10.11
N GLY A 48 5.13 9.33 -9.37
CA GLY A 48 4.99 9.46 -7.92
C GLY A 48 3.60 9.97 -7.53
N ALA A 49 3.10 11.00 -8.22
CA ALA A 49 1.76 11.54 -8.01
C ALA A 49 0.65 10.55 -8.38
N LEU A 50 0.82 9.79 -9.47
CA LEU A 50 -0.11 8.71 -9.84
C LEU A 50 -0.15 7.60 -8.79
N ARG A 51 1.01 7.16 -8.28
CA ARG A 51 1.06 6.18 -7.17
C ARG A 51 0.43 6.71 -5.88
N ALA A 52 0.59 8.00 -5.60
CA ALA A 52 -0.08 8.65 -4.49
C ALA A 52 -1.61 8.73 -4.71
N ALA A 53 -2.05 8.92 -5.96
CA ALA A 53 -3.46 8.90 -6.35
C ALA A 53 -4.07 7.48 -6.32
N ASP A 54 -3.27 6.44 -6.57
CA ASP A 54 -3.70 5.05 -6.52
C ASP A 54 -3.80 4.50 -5.09
N GLY A 55 -3.08 5.07 -4.11
CA GLY A 55 -3.10 4.60 -2.72
C GLY A 55 -2.38 3.26 -2.50
N ILE A 56 -2.23 2.87 -1.23
CA ILE A 56 -1.54 1.66 -0.80
C ILE A 56 -2.53 0.50 -0.75
N ASP A 57 -2.13 -0.58 -1.42
CA ASP A 57 -2.85 -1.85 -1.43
C ASP A 57 -2.55 -2.67 -0.17
N LEU A 58 -3.58 -3.17 0.50
CA LEU A 58 -3.46 -4.00 1.71
C LEU A 58 -3.73 -5.49 1.45
N HIS A 59 -4.06 -5.91 0.23
CA HIS A 59 -4.53 -7.28 -0.03
C HIS A 59 -3.52 -8.35 0.40
N GLU A 60 -2.28 -8.26 -0.07
CA GLU A 60 -1.24 -9.23 0.29
C GLU A 60 -0.91 -9.20 1.78
N SER A 61 -0.90 -8.00 2.39
CA SER A 61 -0.58 -7.84 3.80
C SER A 61 -1.68 -8.42 4.71
N LEU A 62 -2.95 -8.21 4.38
CA LEU A 62 -4.08 -8.81 5.11
C LEU A 62 -4.15 -10.33 4.88
N ALA A 63 -3.87 -10.80 3.67
CA ALA A 63 -3.80 -12.24 3.37
C ALA A 63 -2.69 -12.93 4.19
N ALA A 64 -1.54 -12.28 4.35
CA ALA A 64 -0.43 -12.79 5.17
C ALA A 64 -0.75 -12.87 6.67
N LEU A 65 -1.75 -12.13 7.17
CA LEU A 65 -2.19 -12.22 8.57
C LEU A 65 -3.05 -13.45 8.84
N VAL A 66 -3.59 -14.13 7.82
CA VAL A 66 -4.42 -15.31 8.01
C VAL A 66 -3.55 -16.49 8.45
N PRO A 67 -3.72 -16.98 9.70
CA PRO A 67 -2.91 -18.09 10.19
C PRO A 67 -3.29 -19.41 9.50
N ALA A 68 -2.30 -20.27 9.28
CA ALA A 68 -2.47 -21.62 8.75
C ALA A 68 -3.01 -22.58 9.84
N VAL A 69 -4.20 -22.31 10.36
CA VAL A 69 -4.87 -23.14 11.38
C VAL A 69 -6.10 -23.83 10.79
N PRO A 70 -6.46 -25.04 11.26
CA PRO A 70 -7.62 -25.78 10.73
C PRO A 70 -8.96 -25.13 11.10
N ARG A 71 -9.03 -24.37 12.19
CA ARG A 71 -10.23 -23.60 12.61
C ARG A 71 -9.85 -22.35 13.40
N PRO A 72 -10.72 -21.31 13.37
CA PRO A 72 -11.85 -21.09 12.46
C PRO A 72 -11.43 -21.00 10.98
N GLN A 73 -12.36 -21.28 10.07
CA GLN A 73 -12.18 -20.96 8.65
C GLN A 73 -12.23 -19.45 8.48
N ILE A 74 -11.21 -18.87 7.85
CA ILE A 74 -11.11 -17.43 7.65
C ILE A 74 -11.35 -17.13 6.17
N ARG A 75 -12.40 -16.36 5.90
CA ARG A 75 -12.73 -15.85 4.57
C ARG A 75 -12.31 -14.40 4.46
N LEU A 76 -11.61 -14.06 3.38
CA LEU A 76 -11.24 -12.70 3.03
C LEU A 76 -12.18 -12.18 1.94
N GLU A 77 -12.75 -11.01 2.15
CA GLU A 77 -13.55 -10.28 1.17
C GLU A 77 -12.94 -8.89 1.00
N LEU A 78 -11.98 -8.77 0.09
CA LEU A 78 -11.17 -7.57 -0.10
C LEU A 78 -11.58 -6.89 -1.41
N ALA A 79 -12.07 -5.66 -1.32
CA ALA A 79 -12.46 -4.88 -2.48
C ALA A 79 -11.20 -4.36 -3.20
N PRO A 80 -11.05 -4.55 -4.52
CA PRO A 80 -9.82 -4.24 -5.26
C PRO A 80 -9.44 -2.76 -5.27
N ASP A 81 -10.40 -1.88 -4.99
CA ASP A 81 -10.26 -0.42 -4.90
C ASP A 81 -10.16 0.11 -3.46
N ALA A 82 -10.18 -0.77 -2.44
CA ALA A 82 -10.02 -0.39 -1.04
C ALA A 82 -8.53 -0.15 -0.72
N ARG A 83 -8.06 1.05 -1.03
CA ARG A 83 -6.67 1.47 -0.87
C ARG A 83 -6.56 2.63 0.11
N VAL A 84 -5.50 2.64 0.93
CA VAL A 84 -5.28 3.69 1.94
C VAL A 84 -4.31 4.75 1.45
N ALA A 85 -4.49 6.00 1.90
CA ALA A 85 -3.71 7.13 1.40
C ALA A 85 -2.31 7.23 2.01
N SER A 86 -2.06 6.58 3.16
CA SER A 86 -0.78 6.68 3.87
C SER A 86 -0.32 5.36 4.50
N VAL A 87 1.00 5.27 4.74
CA VAL A 87 1.63 4.14 5.43
C VAL A 87 1.10 4.03 6.88
N GLU A 88 0.80 5.16 7.51
CA GLU A 88 0.25 5.18 8.87
C GLU A 88 -1.15 4.55 8.92
N GLN A 89 -2.03 4.89 7.97
CA GLN A 89 -3.33 4.23 7.83
C GLN A 89 -3.18 2.73 7.58
N ALA A 90 -2.23 2.34 6.71
CA ALA A 90 -1.93 0.93 6.45
C ALA A 90 -1.52 0.19 7.73
N GLN A 91 -0.60 0.75 8.52
CA GLN A 91 -0.14 0.16 9.77
C GLN A 91 -1.26 0.06 10.81
N THR A 92 -2.10 1.10 10.93
CA THR A 92 -3.25 1.09 11.83
C THR A 92 -4.23 -0.02 11.47
N LEU A 93 -4.62 -0.14 10.19
CA LEU A 93 -5.52 -1.19 9.74
C LEU A 93 -4.93 -2.59 9.92
N LEU A 94 -3.63 -2.80 9.64
CA LEU A 94 -2.99 -4.11 9.83
C LEU A 94 -2.94 -4.51 11.31
N ARG A 95 -2.71 -3.57 12.23
CA ARG A 95 -2.77 -3.83 13.68
C ARG A 95 -4.19 -4.15 14.14
N CYS A 96 -5.19 -3.41 13.64
CA CYS A 96 -6.60 -3.71 13.90
C CYS A 96 -6.98 -5.10 13.39
N ALA A 97 -6.51 -5.47 12.19
CA ALA A 97 -6.72 -6.78 11.60
C ALA A 97 -6.13 -7.91 12.44
N GLN A 98 -4.87 -7.76 12.83
CA GLN A 98 -4.15 -8.74 13.63
C GLN A 98 -4.81 -8.97 15.00
N GLU A 99 -5.19 -7.90 15.68
CA GLU A 99 -5.84 -7.98 16.99
C GLU A 99 -7.27 -8.54 16.87
N GLY A 100 -8.03 -8.14 15.85
CA GLY A 100 -9.36 -8.71 15.58
C GLY A 100 -9.31 -10.22 15.31
N LEU A 101 -8.38 -10.66 14.47
CA LEU A 101 -8.12 -12.09 14.25
C LEU A 101 -7.69 -12.79 15.53
N THR A 102 -6.77 -12.19 16.30
CA THR A 102 -6.31 -12.76 17.58
C THR A 102 -7.47 -12.95 18.56
N ASN A 103 -8.39 -11.98 18.61
CA ASN A 103 -9.58 -12.05 19.46
C ASN A 103 -10.53 -13.15 19.01
N ALA A 104 -10.82 -13.29 17.72
CA ALA A 104 -11.63 -14.39 17.19
C ALA A 104 -11.01 -15.76 17.52
N LEU A 105 -9.69 -15.92 17.29
CA LEU A 105 -8.97 -17.17 17.55
C LEU A 105 -8.95 -17.57 19.04
N ARG A 106 -8.81 -16.59 19.94
CA ARG A 106 -8.63 -16.85 21.37
C ARG A 106 -9.93 -16.93 22.15
N HIS A 107 -10.96 -16.18 21.74
CA HIS A 107 -12.09 -15.89 22.62
C HIS A 107 -13.46 -16.28 22.08
N SER A 108 -13.67 -16.37 20.76
CA SER A 108 -15.03 -16.52 20.26
C SER A 108 -15.51 -17.96 20.11
N GLY A 109 -14.59 -18.93 19.99
CA GLY A 109 -14.95 -20.31 19.67
C GLY A 109 -15.64 -20.46 18.30
N ALA A 110 -15.51 -19.44 17.44
CA ALA A 110 -16.10 -19.39 16.11
C ALA A 110 -15.66 -20.55 15.24
N ARG A 111 -16.51 -20.90 14.28
CA ARG A 111 -16.19 -21.79 13.17
C ARG A 111 -15.78 -21.01 11.95
N ASN A 112 -16.32 -19.80 11.78
CA ASN A 112 -16.12 -18.94 10.62
C ASN A 112 -15.78 -17.52 11.06
N VAL A 113 -14.80 -16.93 10.38
CA VAL A 113 -14.45 -15.51 10.50
C VAL A 113 -14.44 -14.91 9.10
N VAL A 114 -15.09 -13.77 8.92
CA VAL A 114 -15.05 -12.98 7.68
C VAL A 114 -14.33 -11.68 7.96
N MET A 115 -13.24 -11.44 7.23
CA MET A 115 -12.56 -10.14 7.21
C MET A 115 -12.91 -9.43 5.91
N ARG A 116 -13.53 -8.26 6.02
CA ARG A 116 -13.90 -7.43 4.88
C ARG A 116 -13.08 -6.15 4.85
N LEU A 117 -12.52 -5.86 3.68
CA LEU A 117 -11.92 -4.56 3.39
C LEU A 117 -12.73 -3.92 2.26
N ALA A 118 -13.39 -2.81 2.55
CA ALA A 118 -14.27 -2.13 1.59
C ALA A 118 -13.97 -0.64 1.55
N ARG A 119 -14.21 -0.01 0.39
CA ARG A 119 -14.19 1.43 0.28
C ARG A 119 -15.39 2.02 1.03
N SER A 120 -15.18 3.09 1.78
CA SER A 120 -16.25 3.86 2.42
C SER A 120 -16.17 5.34 2.02
N ASP A 121 -17.20 6.12 2.32
CA ASP A 121 -17.21 7.55 2.02
C ASP A 121 -16.00 8.24 2.68
N GLY A 122 -15.05 8.67 1.85
CA GLY A 122 -13.83 9.35 2.27
C GLY A 122 -12.69 8.46 2.78
N GLY A 123 -12.78 7.13 2.67
CA GLY A 123 -11.71 6.25 3.16
C GLY A 123 -11.92 4.76 2.91
N VAL A 124 -11.47 3.95 3.87
CA VAL A 124 -11.54 2.48 3.84
C VAL A 124 -12.13 2.00 5.15
N SER A 125 -13.03 1.03 5.07
CA SER A 125 -13.58 0.31 6.21
C SER A 125 -12.99 -1.10 6.26
N LEU A 126 -12.51 -1.48 7.44
CA LEU A 126 -12.11 -2.85 7.76
C LEU A 126 -13.09 -3.40 8.79
N SER A 127 -13.79 -4.49 8.45
CA SER A 127 -14.63 -5.22 9.40
C SER A 127 -14.15 -6.65 9.58
N ILE A 128 -14.31 -7.17 10.80
CA ILE A 128 -14.02 -8.55 11.16
C ILE A 128 -15.22 -9.05 11.93
N GLU A 129 -15.87 -10.06 11.37
CA GLU A 129 -17.07 -10.67 11.93
C GLU A 129 -16.81 -12.16 12.11
N ASP A 130 -17.24 -12.71 13.25
CA ASP A 130 -17.15 -14.13 13.52
C ASP A 130 -18.49 -14.67 14.03
N ASP A 131 -18.73 -15.97 13.83
CA ASP A 131 -19.97 -16.66 14.22
C ASP A 131 -19.93 -17.25 15.65
N GLY A 132 -18.98 -16.78 16.47
CA GLY A 132 -18.82 -17.22 17.84
C GLY A 132 -19.85 -16.61 18.80
N GLU A 133 -19.85 -17.11 20.03
CA GLU A 133 -20.72 -16.60 21.10
C GLU A 133 -19.92 -15.74 22.07
N ILE A 134 -20.41 -14.54 22.36
CA ILE A 134 -19.88 -13.70 23.44
C ILE A 134 -20.36 -14.28 24.77
N ARG A 135 -19.60 -15.20 25.34
CA ARG A 135 -19.94 -15.86 26.61
C ARG A 135 -19.81 -14.96 27.84
N VAL A 136 -19.03 -13.88 27.74
CA VAL A 136 -18.83 -12.87 28.77
C VAL A 136 -18.68 -11.51 28.09
N ALA A 137 -19.31 -10.46 28.63
CA ALA A 137 -19.16 -9.11 28.10
C ALA A 137 -17.65 -8.77 27.91
N PRO A 138 -17.24 -8.30 26.73
CA PRO A 138 -15.84 -8.08 26.43
C PRO A 138 -15.28 -7.05 27.41
N ARG A 139 -14.35 -7.49 28.26
CA ARG A 139 -13.53 -6.56 29.02
C ARG A 139 -12.61 -5.86 28.03
N TRP A 140 -12.64 -4.55 28.01
CA TRP A 140 -11.77 -3.74 27.18
C TRP A 140 -10.32 -3.94 27.64
N GLY A 141 -9.63 -4.88 26.99
CA GLY A 141 -8.21 -5.09 27.16
C GLY A 141 -7.39 -4.00 26.47
N ASN A 142 -6.06 -4.07 26.64
CA ASN A 142 -5.14 -3.11 26.05
C ASN A 142 -5.23 -3.06 24.51
N GLY A 143 -5.65 -4.14 23.86
CA GLY A 143 -5.83 -4.22 22.40
C GLY A 143 -6.94 -3.31 21.87
N LEU A 144 -8.15 -3.43 22.42
CA LEU A 144 -9.32 -2.61 22.04
C LEU A 144 -9.14 -1.13 22.42
N ARG A 145 -8.53 -0.87 23.59
CA ARG A 145 -8.20 0.50 24.02
C ARG A 145 -7.17 1.14 23.08
N GLY A 146 -6.15 0.38 22.67
CA GLY A 146 -5.18 0.83 21.68
C GLY A 146 -5.76 0.99 20.27
N MET A 147 -6.85 0.31 19.91
CA MET A 147 -7.56 0.61 18.64
C MET A 147 -8.30 1.94 18.74
N GLN A 148 -9.01 2.18 19.84
CA GLN A 148 -9.75 3.42 20.05
C GLN A 148 -8.83 4.64 20.01
N GLU A 149 -7.68 4.58 20.69
CA GLU A 149 -6.68 5.66 20.75
C GLU A 149 -6.02 5.97 19.40
N ARG A 150 -6.05 5.04 18.43
CA ARG A 150 -5.43 5.21 17.09
C ARG A 150 -6.41 5.68 16.02
N LEU A 151 -7.71 5.53 16.28
CA LEU A 151 -8.79 5.93 15.38
C LEU A 151 -9.43 7.26 15.79
N SER A 152 -9.13 7.76 16.99
CA SER A 152 -9.48 9.10 17.49
C SER A 152 -8.46 10.15 17.08
#